data_AF-A0A8S2X0N6-F1
#
_entry.id   AF-A0A8S2X0N6-F1
#
_cell.length_a   1.000
_cell.length_b   1.000
_cell.length_c   1.000
_cell.angle_alpha   90.00
_cell.angle_beta   90.00
_cell.angle_gamma   90.00
#
_symmetry.space_group_name_H-M   'P 1'
#
loop_
_entity.id
_entity.type
_entity.pdbx_description
1 polymer ?
#
loop_
_entity_poly.entity_id
_entity_poly.type
_entity_poly.pdbx_seq_one_letter_code
_entity_poly.pdbx_strand_id
1 'polypeptide(L)'
;MKLDCKIKIQDRQRTNGSSTLKAAKGVVGLAKSNNDEWVLVVRLFKDTNATQYKLRDNIQALLHRCINNGMATIQIKMPPHDVQLCEANVESLKTLLSSVRLASTGSNLPSSIKSISINAVEKLQRPALQLIVNQAIDYPTLKGFPSTLEKLIINAAHLRAPVDRRIFTLKNLHTLDLSDNNITELPSGIQMNHLHTLIIRS
;
A
#
# COMPACT_ATOMS: atom_id res chain seq x y z
N MET A 1 12.63 5.16 2.78
CA MET A 1 11.79 4.33 3.66
C MET A 1 10.36 4.60 3.25
N LYS A 2 9.56 3.54 3.09
CA LYS A 2 8.13 3.63 2.81
C LYS A 2 7.37 2.68 3.73
N LEU A 3 6.14 3.01 4.05
CA LEU A 3 5.24 2.24 4.89
C LEU A 3 3.85 2.25 4.27
N ASP A 4 3.41 1.07 3.84
CA ASP A 4 2.05 0.84 3.36
C ASP A 4 1.13 0.64 4.57
N CYS A 5 0.08 1.46 4.69
CA CYS A 5 -0.86 1.40 5.81
C CYS A 5 -2.20 2.07 5.47
N LYS A 6 -3.18 1.98 6.38
CA LYS A 6 -4.38 2.83 6.30
C LYS A 6 -4.06 4.19 6.92
N ILE A 7 -4.37 5.25 6.21
CA ILE A 7 -4.03 6.62 6.61
C ILE A 7 -5.32 7.45 6.65
N LYS A 8 -5.45 8.27 7.69
CA LYS A 8 -6.49 9.28 7.83
C LYS A 8 -5.83 10.62 8.10
N ILE A 9 -6.15 11.61 7.27
CA ILE A 9 -5.68 12.99 7.42
C ILE A 9 -6.86 13.82 7.90
N GLN A 10 -6.73 14.46 9.05
CA GLN A 10 -7.76 15.34 9.61
C GLN A 10 -7.19 16.74 9.75
N ASP A 11 -7.90 17.74 9.21
CA ASP A 11 -7.60 19.15 9.43
C ASP A 11 -8.17 19.58 10.79
N ARG A 12 -7.30 20.03 11.70
CA ARG A 12 -7.70 20.44 13.05
C ARG A 12 -8.54 21.73 13.06
N GLN A 13 -8.48 22.53 12.00
CA GLN A 13 -9.25 23.79 11.89
C GLN A 13 -10.66 23.55 11.31
N ARG A 14 -10.89 22.42 10.63
CA ARG A 14 -12.21 22.05 10.12
C ARG A 14 -12.99 21.23 11.14
N THR A 15 -13.63 21.92 12.08
CA THR A 15 -14.61 21.34 13.01
C THR A 15 -16.01 21.33 12.42
N ASN A 16 -16.23 20.69 11.26
CA ASN A 16 -17.61 20.48 10.76
C ASN A 16 -18.04 19.03 10.99
N GLY A 17 -19.14 18.92 11.74
CA GLY A 17 -19.76 17.75 12.35
C GLY A 17 -19.53 16.40 11.68
N SER A 18 -19.17 15.41 12.51
CA SER A 18 -19.43 13.98 12.29
C SER A 18 -19.29 13.45 10.85
N SER A 19 -18.25 13.85 10.12
CA SER A 19 -17.76 13.01 9.03
C SER A 19 -16.62 12.20 9.61
N THR A 20 -16.91 10.95 9.98
CA THR A 20 -15.89 9.94 10.23
C THR A 20 -15.11 9.77 8.92
N LEU A 21 -14.11 10.61 8.67
CA LEU A 21 -13.18 10.44 7.57
C LEU A 21 -12.62 9.03 7.71
N LYS A 22 -13.06 8.12 6.84
CA LYS A 22 -12.64 6.72 6.88
C LYS A 22 -11.17 6.66 6.49
N ALA A 23 -10.39 5.89 7.24
CA ALA A 23 -9.00 5.64 6.89
C ALA A 23 -8.94 4.96 5.52
N ALA A 24 -8.08 5.45 4.64
CA ALA A 24 -7.92 4.93 3.29
C ALA A 24 -6.54 4.30 3.12
N LYS A 25 -6.44 3.24 2.31
CA LYS A 25 -5.13 2.63 2.02
C LYS A 25 -4.23 3.65 1.32
N GLY A 26 -2.97 3.71 1.75
CA GLY A 26 -1.99 4.63 1.23
C GLY A 26 -0.58 4.25 1.64
N VAL A 27 0.36 5.13 1.27
CA VAL A 27 1.78 4.99 1.56
C VAL A 27 2.26 6.25 2.25
N VAL A 28 3.01 6.08 3.34
CA VAL A 28 3.75 7.15 3.98
C VAL A 28 5.25 6.89 3.84
N GLY A 29 6.02 7.91 3.54
CA GLY A 29 7.46 7.78 3.34
C GLY A 29 8.23 9.05 3.71
N LEU A 30 9.53 8.87 3.93
CA LEU A 30 10.46 9.96 4.19
C LEU A 30 11.25 10.25 2.92
N ALA A 31 11.14 11.47 2.41
CA ALA A 31 11.84 11.94 1.23
C ALA A 31 12.69 13.17 1.57
N LYS A 32 13.66 13.46 0.71
CA LYS A 32 14.35 14.74 0.70
C LYS A 32 13.68 15.63 -0.35
N SER A 33 13.35 16.85 0.03
CA SER A 33 12.92 17.89 -0.89
C SER A 33 14.08 18.37 -1.75
N ASN A 34 13.80 19.19 -2.77
CA ASN A 34 14.82 19.82 -3.62
C ASN A 34 15.83 20.65 -2.80
N ASN A 35 15.42 21.15 -1.64
CA ASN A 35 16.25 21.93 -0.72
C ASN A 35 17.04 21.07 0.29
N ASP A 36 17.16 19.76 0.03
CA ASP A 36 17.78 18.76 0.92
C ASP A 36 17.11 18.60 2.30
N GLU A 37 15.96 19.24 2.53
CA GLU A 37 15.18 19.12 3.75
C GLU A 37 14.34 17.85 3.77
N TRP A 38 14.23 17.22 4.95
CA TRP A 38 13.37 16.06 5.13
C TRP A 38 11.89 16.44 5.13
N VAL A 39 11.14 15.73 4.28
CA VAL A 39 9.69 15.84 4.15
C VAL A 39 9.03 14.49 4.37
N LEU A 40 7.88 14.50 5.04
CA LEU A 40 6.97 13.38 5.13
C LEU A 40 6.04 13.43 3.92
N VAL A 41 6.12 12.41 3.08
CA VAL A 41 5.25 12.28 1.90
C VAL A 41 4.16 11.28 2.23
N VAL A 42 2.91 11.69 2.09
CA VAL A 42 1.72 10.88 2.36
C VAL A 42 0.92 10.78 1.08
N ARG A 43 0.75 9.56 0.56
CA ARG A 43 -0.04 9.27 -0.64
C ARG A 43 -1.23 8.39 -0.26
N LEU A 44 -2.43 8.92 -0.41
CA LEU A 44 -3.67 8.12 -0.34
C LEU A 44 -4.02 7.62 -1.73
N PHE A 45 -4.28 6.32 -1.90
CA PHE A 45 -4.59 5.75 -3.23
C PHE A 45 -5.93 6.22 -3.81
N LYS A 46 -6.77 6.88 -2.99
CA LYS A 46 -8.01 7.53 -3.43
C LYS A 46 -7.79 8.92 -4.03
N ASP A 47 -6.68 9.57 -3.69
CA ASP A 47 -6.38 10.93 -4.15
C ASP A 47 -5.51 10.86 -5.40
N THR A 48 -5.38 11.95 -6.16
CA THR A 48 -4.51 11.98 -7.36
C THR A 48 -3.05 12.34 -7.02
N ASN A 49 -2.83 13.14 -5.97
CA ASN A 49 -1.52 13.68 -5.62
C ASN A 49 -1.06 13.23 -4.22
N ALA A 50 0.24 13.26 -3.95
CA ALA A 50 0.79 13.09 -2.62
C ALA A 50 0.71 14.40 -1.83
N THR A 51 0.45 14.33 -0.54
CA THR A 51 0.59 15.45 0.39
C THR A 51 1.98 15.41 1.00
N GLN A 52 2.67 16.55 1.04
CA GLN A 52 4.02 16.66 1.59
C GLN A 52 3.99 17.57 2.82
N TYR A 53 4.68 17.15 3.88
CA TYR A 53 4.83 17.91 5.11
C TYR A 53 6.30 18.09 5.41
N LYS A 54 6.75 19.34 5.54
CA LYS A 54 8.07 19.63 6.10
C LYS A 54 8.14 19.07 7.52
N LEU A 55 9.24 18.42 7.88
CA LEU A 55 9.40 17.82 9.21
C LEU A 55 10.11 18.75 10.20
N ARG A 56 11.13 19.46 9.73
CA ARG A 56 11.92 20.38 10.56
C ARG A 56 11.04 21.45 11.19
N ASP A 57 11.07 21.53 12.52
CA ASP A 57 10.33 22.48 13.37
C ASP A 57 8.80 22.48 13.21
N ASN A 58 8.24 21.54 12.45
CA ASN A 58 6.84 21.52 12.02
C ASN A 58 6.05 20.33 12.58
N ILE A 59 6.65 19.55 13.49
CA ILE A 59 5.94 18.50 14.24
C ILE A 59 5.44 19.10 15.55
N GLN A 60 4.13 19.02 15.79
CA GLN A 60 3.49 19.44 17.03
C GLN A 60 3.61 18.35 18.10
N ALA A 61 3.23 17.12 17.78
CA ALA A 61 3.35 15.96 18.67
C ALA A 61 3.36 14.65 17.89
N LEU A 62 3.94 13.61 18.49
CA LEU A 62 3.93 12.23 17.99
C LEU A 62 3.18 11.35 18.99
N LEU A 63 1.92 11.04 18.69
CA LEU A 63 1.08 10.20 19.55
C LEU A 63 1.29 8.73 19.17
N HIS A 64 1.87 7.95 20.07
CA HIS A 64 2.27 6.57 19.81
C HIS A 64 1.79 5.60 20.91
N ARG A 65 0.78 6.00 21.70
CA ARG A 65 0.22 5.18 22.80
C ARG A 65 -0.25 3.81 22.33
N CYS A 66 -0.76 3.71 21.10
CA CYS A 66 -1.29 2.47 20.52
C CYS A 66 -0.36 1.87 19.44
N ILE A 67 0.95 2.13 19.50
CA ILE A 67 1.90 1.69 18.47
C ILE A 67 1.98 0.17 18.32
N ASN A 68 1.79 -0.57 19.42
CA ASN A 68 1.77 -2.04 19.39
C ASN A 68 0.57 -2.59 18.61
N ASN A 69 -0.48 -1.79 18.42
CA ASN A 69 -1.64 -2.13 17.58
C ASN A 69 -1.46 -1.61 16.14
N GLY A 70 -0.24 -1.18 15.77
CA GLY A 70 0.04 -0.61 14.46
C GLY A 70 -0.59 0.77 14.24
N MET A 71 -0.84 1.52 15.33
CA MET A 71 -1.47 2.84 15.27
C MET A 71 -0.58 3.94 15.83
N ALA A 72 -0.50 5.06 15.12
CA ALA A 72 0.15 6.27 15.59
C ALA A 72 -0.47 7.52 14.94
N THR A 73 -0.28 8.68 15.55
CA THR A 73 -0.69 9.97 14.98
C THR A 73 0.47 10.93 14.97
N ILE A 74 0.75 11.50 13.80
CA ILE A 74 1.73 12.57 13.61
C ILE A 74 0.95 13.87 13.48
N GLN A 75 1.07 14.74 14.48
CA GLN A 75 0.44 16.06 14.45
C GLN A 75 1.40 17.06 13.81
N ILE A 76 1.01 17.63 12.68
CA ILE A 76 1.77 18.64 11.94
C ILE A 76 1.33 20.03 12.40
N LYS A 77 2.25 20.97 12.61
CA LYS A 77 1.92 22.37 12.98
C LYS A 77 1.31 23.12 11.79
N MET A 78 1.95 23.06 10.62
CA MET A 78 1.55 23.75 9.40
C MET A 78 1.66 22.84 8.16
N PRO A 79 0.56 22.60 7.41
CA PRO A 79 -0.81 22.90 7.82
C PRO A 79 -1.19 22.10 9.09
N PRO A 80 -2.19 22.55 9.87
CA PRO A 80 -2.56 21.96 11.15
C PRO A 80 -3.31 20.62 10.97
N HIS A 81 -2.61 19.62 10.43
CA HIS A 81 -3.15 18.31 10.10
C HIS A 81 -2.72 17.25 11.11
N ASP A 82 -3.62 16.32 11.42
CA ASP A 82 -3.34 15.09 12.14
C ASP A 82 -3.28 13.94 11.14
N VAL A 83 -2.08 13.37 10.95
CA VAL A 83 -1.86 12.20 10.09
C VAL A 83 -1.91 10.95 10.97
N GLN A 84 -3.06 10.29 10.96
CA GLN A 84 -3.28 9.03 11.68
C GLN A 84 -2.90 7.85 10.78
N LEU A 85 -1.97 7.04 11.27
CA LEU A 85 -1.51 5.79 10.67
C LEU A 85 -2.20 4.64 11.40
N CYS A 86 -2.84 3.73 10.65
CA CYS A 86 -3.59 2.60 11.18
C CYS A 86 -3.18 1.31 10.44
N GLU A 87 -3.25 0.17 11.14
CA GLU A 87 -2.93 -1.16 10.59
C GLU A 87 -1.55 -1.23 9.93
N ALA A 88 -0.58 -0.47 10.47
CA ALA A 88 0.80 -0.49 10.00
C ALA A 88 1.61 -1.62 10.65
N ASN A 89 2.63 -2.11 9.94
CA ASN A 89 3.64 -2.98 10.54
C ASN A 89 4.35 -2.25 11.69
N VAL A 90 4.34 -2.85 12.88
CA VAL A 90 4.78 -2.22 14.14
C VAL A 90 6.27 -1.82 14.11
N GLU A 91 7.14 -2.67 13.57
CA GLU A 91 8.58 -2.41 13.50
C GLU A 91 8.87 -1.23 12.57
N SER A 92 8.28 -1.28 11.37
CA SER A 92 8.41 -0.21 10.38
C SER A 92 7.79 1.10 10.88
N LEU A 93 6.69 1.04 11.63
CA LEU A 93 6.07 2.21 12.25
C LEU A 93 6.98 2.84 13.32
N LYS A 94 7.60 2.02 14.19
CA LYS A 94 8.57 2.48 15.19
C LYS A 94 9.75 3.19 14.51
N THR A 95 10.35 2.55 13.51
CA THR A 95 11.46 3.13 12.74
C THR A 95 11.06 4.45 12.07
N LEU A 96 9.84 4.55 11.53
CA LEU A 96 9.34 5.76 10.89
C LEU A 96 9.22 6.89 11.90
N LEU A 97 8.61 6.65 13.06
CA LEU A 97 8.41 7.67 14.09
C LEU A 97 9.72 8.15 14.70
N SER A 98 10.67 7.25 14.94
CA SER A 98 12.02 7.62 15.38
C SER A 98 12.71 8.51 14.34
N SER A 99 12.58 8.15 13.07
CA SER A 99 13.14 8.92 11.95
C SER A 99 12.49 10.29 11.78
N VAL A 100 11.15 10.38 11.93
CA VAL A 100 10.40 11.65 11.93
C VAL A 100 10.84 12.54 13.09
N ARG A 101 11.05 11.96 14.29
CA ARG A 101 11.54 12.69 15.46
C ARG A 101 12.92 13.30 15.19
N LEU A 102 13.87 12.52 14.68
CA LEU A 102 15.21 13.00 14.33
C LEU A 102 15.18 14.06 13.22
N ALA A 103 14.38 13.85 12.18
CA ALA A 103 14.19 14.84 11.10
C ALA A 103 13.58 16.15 11.63
N SER A 104 12.69 16.07 12.63
CA SER A 104 12.05 17.24 13.22
C SER A 104 13.01 18.12 14.02
N THR A 105 14.03 17.52 14.65
CA THR A 105 15.08 18.22 15.42
C THR A 105 16.25 18.68 14.54
N GLY A 106 16.18 18.45 13.22
CA GLY A 106 17.27 18.77 12.29
C GLY A 106 18.49 17.84 12.41
N SER A 107 18.34 16.70 13.10
CA SER A 107 19.40 15.71 13.23
C SER A 107 19.51 14.89 11.95
N ASN A 108 20.73 14.42 11.64
CA ASN A 108 20.94 13.52 10.52
C ASN A 108 20.27 12.17 10.79
N LEU A 109 19.56 11.64 9.79
CA LEU A 109 18.98 10.32 9.87
C LEU A 109 20.08 9.26 9.75
N PRO A 110 19.92 8.08 10.39
CA PRO A 110 20.84 6.97 10.22
C PRO A 110 21.00 6.61 8.74
N SER A 111 22.20 6.21 8.33
CA SER A 111 22.51 5.80 6.94
C SER A 111 21.64 4.64 6.44
N SER A 112 21.05 3.86 7.35
CA SER A 112 20.08 2.81 7.05
C SER A 112 18.75 3.34 6.49
N ILE A 113 18.39 4.60 6.78
CA ILE A 113 17.17 5.23 6.29
C ILE A 113 17.44 5.92 4.96
N LYS A 114 17.23 5.17 3.87
CA LYS A 114 17.26 5.75 2.52
C LYS A 114 16.06 6.68 2.32
N SER A 115 16.25 7.87 1.77
CA SER A 115 15.11 8.69 1.33
C SER A 115 14.38 7.99 0.17
N ILE A 116 13.06 8.13 0.12
CA ILE A 116 12.29 7.75 -1.08
C ILE A 116 12.22 8.96 -2.03
N SER A 117 12.25 8.71 -3.34
CA SER A 117 11.99 9.77 -4.32
C SER A 117 10.52 10.18 -4.27
N ILE A 118 10.24 11.48 -4.19
CA ILE A 118 8.88 12.03 -4.18
C ILE A 118 8.12 11.59 -5.44
N ASN A 119 8.75 11.71 -6.61
CA ASN A 119 8.18 11.28 -7.89
C ASN A 119 7.82 9.79 -7.90
N ALA A 120 8.60 8.96 -7.21
CA ALA A 120 8.29 7.54 -7.10
C ALA A 120 7.04 7.31 -6.24
N VAL A 121 6.83 8.09 -5.17
CA VAL A 121 5.64 8.02 -4.31
C VAL A 121 4.39 8.54 -5.03
N GLU A 122 4.52 9.61 -5.81
CA GLU A 122 3.41 10.18 -6.58
C GLU A 122 2.92 9.24 -7.69
N LYS A 123 3.86 8.54 -8.35
CA LYS A 123 3.57 7.53 -9.39
C LYS A 123 3.07 6.18 -8.84
N LEU A 124 2.97 6.01 -7.52
CA LEU A 124 2.45 4.76 -6.95
C LEU A 124 0.99 4.57 -7.36
N GLN A 125 0.76 3.48 -8.09
CA GLN A 125 -0.57 3.01 -8.38
C GLN A 125 -1.12 2.20 -7.21
N ARG A 126 -2.45 2.22 -7.06
CA ARG A 126 -3.14 1.37 -6.09
C ARG A 126 -2.77 -0.10 -6.38
N PRO A 127 -2.34 -0.88 -5.37
CA PRO A 127 -2.11 -2.30 -5.54
C PRO A 127 -3.36 -2.97 -6.11
N ALA A 128 -3.21 -3.69 -7.22
CA ALA A 128 -4.27 -4.49 -7.80
C ALA A 128 -4.41 -5.76 -6.96
N LEU A 129 -5.26 -5.70 -5.94
CA LEU A 129 -5.51 -6.82 -5.02
C LEU A 129 -6.47 -7.85 -5.61
N GLN A 130 -7.34 -7.40 -6.53
CA GLN A 130 -8.29 -8.25 -7.22
C GLN A 130 -8.24 -7.99 -8.72
N LEU A 131 -8.25 -9.07 -9.49
CA LEU A 131 -8.36 -9.05 -10.94
C LEU A 131 -9.47 -10.00 -11.32
N ILE A 132 -10.42 -9.50 -12.12
CA ILE A 132 -11.51 -10.26 -12.71
C ILE A 132 -11.30 -10.25 -14.21
N VAL A 133 -11.20 -11.43 -14.81
CA VAL A 133 -11.08 -11.63 -16.24
C VAL A 133 -12.36 -12.33 -16.69
N ASN A 134 -13.21 -11.60 -17.41
CA ASN A 134 -14.48 -12.13 -17.93
C ASN A 134 -14.40 -12.47 -19.42
N GLN A 135 -13.36 -12.01 -20.11
CA GLN A 135 -13.13 -12.24 -21.53
C GLN A 135 -11.64 -12.49 -21.79
N ALA A 136 -11.33 -13.24 -22.85
CA ALA A 136 -9.95 -13.55 -23.21
C ALA A 136 -9.08 -12.30 -23.45
N ILE A 137 -9.68 -11.19 -23.93
CA ILE A 137 -8.97 -9.93 -24.17
C ILE A 137 -8.50 -9.24 -22.87
N ASP A 138 -9.19 -9.49 -21.75
CA ASP A 138 -8.84 -8.94 -20.45
C ASP A 138 -7.71 -9.73 -19.76
N TYR A 139 -7.31 -10.86 -20.36
CA TYR A 139 -6.25 -11.70 -19.83
C TYR A 139 -4.89 -10.99 -19.94
N PRO A 140 -4.11 -10.86 -18.86
CA PRO A 140 -2.90 -10.04 -18.83
C PRO A 140 -1.68 -10.73 -19.47
N THR A 141 -1.78 -11.12 -20.75
CA THR A 141 -0.74 -11.87 -21.47
C THR A 141 0.58 -11.11 -21.53
N LEU A 142 0.53 -9.82 -21.92
CA LEU A 142 1.69 -8.95 -22.13
C LEU A 142 2.20 -8.28 -20.84
N LYS A 143 1.29 -7.78 -20.00
CA LYS A 143 1.66 -7.04 -18.78
C LYS A 143 2.03 -7.97 -17.61
N GLY A 144 1.59 -9.24 -17.66
CA GLY A 144 1.71 -10.17 -16.56
C GLY A 144 0.75 -9.85 -15.41
N PHE A 145 0.65 -10.78 -14.46
CA PHE A 145 -0.18 -10.60 -13.28
C PHE A 145 0.49 -9.68 -12.26
N PRO A 146 -0.25 -8.75 -11.64
CA PRO A 146 0.28 -7.94 -10.56
C PRO A 146 0.79 -8.82 -9.40
N SER A 147 2.02 -8.60 -8.92
CA SER A 147 2.59 -9.37 -7.79
C SER A 147 1.88 -9.11 -6.45
N THR A 148 1.02 -8.08 -6.39
CA THR A 148 0.21 -7.71 -5.23
C THR A 148 -1.17 -8.37 -5.21
N LEU A 149 -1.48 -9.21 -6.21
CA LEU A 149 -2.78 -9.82 -6.36
C LEU A 149 -3.07 -10.81 -5.22
N GLU A 150 -4.20 -10.63 -4.55
CA GLU A 150 -4.71 -11.51 -3.49
C GLU A 150 -5.84 -12.41 -4.00
N LYS A 151 -6.63 -11.91 -4.95
CA LYS A 151 -7.77 -12.63 -5.54
C LYS A 151 -7.73 -12.53 -7.07
N LEU A 152 -7.67 -13.67 -7.73
CA LEU A 152 -7.78 -13.78 -9.18
C LEU A 152 -9.05 -14.56 -9.50
N ILE A 153 -9.94 -13.93 -10.26
CA ILE A 153 -11.13 -14.57 -10.83
C ILE A 153 -10.96 -14.54 -12.34
N ILE A 154 -10.99 -15.69 -12.98
CA ILE A 154 -11.01 -15.80 -14.42
C ILE A 154 -12.18 -16.69 -14.77
N ASN A 155 -13.32 -16.09 -15.13
CA ASN A 155 -14.56 -16.82 -15.39
C ASN A 155 -15.02 -16.54 -16.82
N ALA A 156 -15.56 -17.54 -17.50
CA ALA A 156 -16.10 -17.40 -18.86
C ALA A 156 -15.10 -16.84 -19.90
N ALA A 157 -13.80 -16.96 -19.67
CA ALA A 157 -12.76 -16.45 -20.56
C ALA A 157 -12.36 -17.46 -21.65
N HIS A 158 -13.08 -18.59 -21.75
CA HIS A 158 -12.78 -19.70 -22.66
C HIS A 158 -11.33 -20.19 -22.56
N LEU A 159 -10.73 -20.09 -21.37
CA LEU A 159 -9.37 -20.57 -21.16
C LEU A 159 -9.30 -22.07 -21.45
N ARG A 160 -8.33 -22.45 -22.27
CA ARG A 160 -7.98 -23.84 -22.54
C ARG A 160 -6.71 -24.20 -21.79
N ALA A 161 -6.55 -25.47 -21.44
CA ALA A 161 -5.32 -25.97 -20.87
C ALA A 161 -4.12 -25.78 -21.84
N PRO A 162 -2.90 -25.54 -21.33
CA PRO A 162 -2.54 -25.46 -19.91
C PRO A 162 -2.76 -24.06 -19.30
N VAL A 163 -3.15 -24.02 -18.02
CA VAL A 163 -3.26 -22.77 -17.24
C VAL A 163 -1.89 -22.11 -17.08
N ASP A 164 -1.84 -20.79 -17.13
CA ASP A 164 -0.60 -20.03 -17.04
C ASP A 164 0.12 -20.23 -15.71
N ARG A 165 1.34 -20.77 -15.79
CA ARG A 165 2.17 -21.06 -14.60
C ARG A 165 2.49 -19.80 -13.78
N ARG A 166 2.45 -18.61 -14.38
CA ARG A 166 2.69 -17.32 -13.70
C ARG A 166 1.67 -17.02 -12.61
N ILE A 167 0.47 -17.60 -12.69
CA ILE A 167 -0.54 -17.45 -11.62
C ILE A 167 -0.02 -18.06 -10.32
N PHE A 168 0.65 -19.21 -10.40
CA PHE A 168 1.13 -19.95 -9.23
C PHE A 168 2.43 -19.39 -8.63
N THR A 169 3.04 -18.38 -9.27
CA THR A 169 4.21 -17.67 -8.69
C THR A 169 3.81 -16.47 -7.83
N LEU A 170 2.52 -16.13 -7.79
CA LEU A 170 1.97 -15.01 -7.03
C LEU A 170 1.90 -15.34 -5.53
N LYS A 171 2.92 -14.88 -4.78
CA LYS A 171 3.07 -15.18 -3.33
C LYS A 171 1.93 -14.67 -2.44
N ASN A 172 1.23 -13.63 -2.89
CA ASN A 172 0.12 -13.03 -2.14
C ASN A 172 -1.24 -13.58 -2.58
N LEU A 173 -1.30 -14.48 -3.56
CA LEU A 173 -2.56 -14.98 -4.10
C LEU A 173 -3.16 -16.02 -3.15
N HIS A 174 -4.30 -15.69 -2.57
CA HIS A 174 -5.01 -16.55 -1.62
C HIS A 174 -6.26 -17.18 -2.23
N THR A 175 -6.85 -16.53 -3.26
CA THR A 175 -8.05 -17.02 -3.93
C THR A 175 -7.84 -17.04 -5.44
N LEU A 176 -8.00 -18.22 -6.04
CA LEU A 176 -7.96 -18.44 -7.48
C LEU A 176 -9.28 -19.10 -7.90
N ASP A 177 -10.08 -18.36 -8.65
CA ASP A 177 -11.28 -18.86 -9.29
C ASP A 177 -11.04 -18.96 -10.79
N LEU A 178 -11.22 -20.18 -11.31
CA LEU A 178 -11.08 -20.54 -12.71
C LEU A 178 -12.39 -21.17 -13.23
N SER A 179 -13.52 -20.93 -12.56
CA SER A 179 -14.81 -21.51 -12.94
C SER A 179 -15.25 -21.08 -14.33
N ASP A 180 -16.16 -21.85 -14.94
CA ASP A 180 -16.78 -21.53 -16.22
C ASP A 180 -15.74 -21.36 -17.35
N ASN A 181 -14.69 -22.17 -17.32
CA ASN A 181 -13.70 -22.29 -18.39
C ASN A 181 -13.59 -23.74 -18.90
N ASN A 182 -12.88 -23.93 -20.01
CA ASN A 182 -12.61 -25.22 -20.61
C ASN A 182 -11.28 -25.82 -20.09
N ILE A 183 -11.06 -25.76 -18.78
CA ILE A 183 -9.84 -26.26 -18.13
C ILE A 183 -10.04 -27.73 -17.76
N THR A 184 -9.31 -28.61 -18.45
CA THR A 184 -9.34 -30.06 -18.20
C THR A 184 -8.29 -30.50 -17.18
N GLU A 185 -7.18 -29.77 -17.07
CA GLU A 185 -6.07 -30.10 -16.17
C GLU A 185 -5.29 -28.84 -15.76
N LEU A 186 -4.66 -28.91 -14.57
CA LEU A 186 -3.67 -27.94 -14.13
C LEU A 186 -2.25 -28.37 -14.55
N PRO A 187 -1.32 -27.43 -14.73
CA PRO A 187 0.06 -27.76 -15.04
C PRO A 187 0.71 -28.60 -13.93
N SER A 188 1.46 -29.63 -14.31
CA SER A 188 2.25 -30.44 -13.36
C SER A 188 3.42 -29.65 -12.75
N GLY A 189 3.73 -29.94 -11.49
CA GLY A 189 4.87 -29.36 -10.77
C GLY A 189 4.68 -27.92 -10.27
N ILE A 190 3.44 -27.46 -10.12
CA ILE A 190 3.12 -26.16 -9.50
C ILE A 190 3.05 -26.28 -7.97
N GLN A 191 3.55 -25.28 -7.25
CA GLN A 191 3.41 -25.17 -5.80
C GLN A 191 2.35 -24.12 -5.47
N MET A 192 1.39 -24.48 -4.62
CA MET A 192 0.25 -23.62 -4.24
C MET A 192 0.25 -23.31 -2.73
N ASN A 193 1.43 -23.20 -2.13
CA ASN A 193 1.60 -23.11 -0.67
C ASN A 193 0.93 -21.89 -0.01
N HIS A 194 0.56 -20.88 -0.80
CA HIS A 194 -0.08 -19.65 -0.34
C HIS A 194 -1.58 -19.58 -0.68
N LEU A 195 -2.08 -20.53 -1.49
CA LEU A 195 -3.44 -20.51 -1.99
C LEU A 195 -4.38 -21.17 -0.99
N HIS A 196 -5.39 -20.44 -0.52
CA HIS A 196 -6.38 -20.93 0.44
C HIS A 196 -7.65 -21.44 -0.25
N THR A 197 -7.96 -20.90 -1.43
CA THR A 197 -9.17 -21.24 -2.17
C THR A 197 -8.83 -21.40 -3.65
N LEU A 198 -9.14 -22.58 -4.18
CA LEU A 198 -9.04 -22.91 -5.58
C LEU A 198 -10.40 -23.40 -6.06
N ILE A 199 -10.97 -22.73 -7.06
CA ILE A 199 -12.24 -23.13 -7.69
C ILE A 199 -11.94 -23.46 -9.15
N ILE A 200 -12.18 -24.71 -9.52
CA ILE A 200 -12.09 -25.20 -10.89
C ILE A 200 -13.38 -25.98 -11.11
N ARG A 201 -14.37 -25.32 -11.69
CA ARG A 201 -15.63 -25.94 -12.10
C ARG A 201 -15.81 -25.64 -13.58
N SER A 202 -15.99 -26.67 -14.38
CA SER A 202 -16.33 -26.56 -15.80
C SER A 202 -17.82 -26.25 -15.98
#